data_AF-A0A1I0YEL1-F1
#
_entry.id   AF-A0A1I0YEL1-F1
#
_cell.length_a   1.000
_cell.length_b   1.000
_cell.length_c   1.000
_cell.angle_alpha   90.00
_cell.angle_beta   90.00
_cell.angle_gamma   90.00
#
_symmetry.space_group_name_H-M   'P 1'
#
loop_
_entity.id
_entity.type
_entity.pdbx_description
1 polymer ?
#
loop_
_entity_poly.entity_id
_entity_poly.type
_entity_poly.pdbx_seq_one_letter_code
_entity_poly.pdbx_strand_id
1 'polypeptide(L)'
;MTNIRMRSATTLFVLLFALLGGLGFGAAQALPAAQQAQVAQAAQAACGDTSGFEKTPLSALPAEASETYDLIQSDGPFPYPDKDGTVFQNREGLLPDCSSGYYHEYTVPTPGSPDRGARRIVTGEGGEYFYTADHYASFVLIDVDGEQGTACGDLSELDTVAYSALSSAARAVVDDARDGATGITYENREGVLPACESGYYQLHQVGEQDRVIAGDGGEIAYTPDHYRTFLAVDLAA
;
A
#
# COMPACT_ATOMS: atom_id res chain seq x y z
N MET A 1 42.17 24.83 -69.32
CA MET A 1 41.62 23.89 -70.32
C MET A 1 42.02 22.49 -69.86
N THR A 2 41.09 21.78 -69.20
CA THR A 2 40.41 20.57 -69.74
C THR A 2 41.38 19.41 -70.02
N ASN A 3 41.18 18.14 -69.66
CA ASN A 3 40.05 17.42 -69.08
C ASN A 3 40.54 16.04 -68.59
N ILE A 4 39.86 15.58 -67.54
CA ILE A 4 39.43 14.24 -67.14
C ILE A 4 39.94 13.01 -67.93
N ARG A 5 40.24 12.00 -67.09
CA ARG A 5 40.91 10.70 -67.27
C ARG A 5 40.25 9.68 -68.22
N MET A 6 41.15 8.81 -68.69
CA MET A 6 41.00 7.63 -69.55
C MET A 6 39.97 6.60 -69.07
N ARG A 7 39.29 5.97 -70.05
CA ARG A 7 38.58 4.70 -69.92
C ARG A 7 39.40 3.62 -70.64
N SER A 8 39.83 2.58 -69.91
CA SER A 8 40.32 1.31 -70.46
C SER A 8 39.96 0.23 -69.43
N ALA A 9 38.93 -0.58 -69.66
CA ALA A 9 38.94 -1.83 -70.41
C ALA A 9 39.73 -2.96 -69.71
N THR A 10 38.99 -3.73 -68.91
CA THR A 10 38.91 -5.20 -68.80
C THR A 10 40.11 -6.05 -69.27
N THR A 11 40.71 -6.86 -68.38
CA THR A 11 40.75 -8.35 -68.54
C THR A 11 41.21 -9.12 -67.29
N LEU A 12 40.57 -10.29 -67.16
CA LEU A 12 40.60 -11.41 -66.20
C LEU A 12 41.97 -12.12 -65.99
N PHE A 13 42.29 -12.60 -64.76
CA PHE A 13 42.74 -13.98 -64.48
C PHE A 13 42.85 -14.33 -62.95
N VAL A 14 41.77 -14.95 -62.43
CA VAL A 14 41.69 -16.22 -61.66
C VAL A 14 42.84 -16.68 -60.72
N LEU A 15 42.45 -16.85 -59.44
CA LEU A 15 42.85 -17.82 -58.38
C LEU A 15 44.20 -17.68 -57.64
N LEU A 16 44.09 -17.33 -56.35
CA LEU A 16 44.85 -17.99 -55.28
C LEU A 16 43.97 -18.11 -54.01
N PHE A 17 43.50 -19.33 -53.74
CA PHE A 17 42.93 -19.72 -52.46
C PHE A 17 44.08 -20.03 -51.50
N ALA A 18 44.20 -19.28 -50.41
CA ALA A 18 44.72 -19.79 -49.13
C ALA A 18 44.40 -18.80 -48.01
N LEU A 19 43.43 -19.20 -47.18
CA LEU A 19 43.43 -19.10 -45.72
C LEU A 19 43.99 -17.82 -45.10
N LEU A 20 43.10 -16.97 -44.56
CA LEU A 20 43.05 -16.66 -43.12
C LEU A 20 41.94 -15.63 -42.85
N GLY A 21 40.97 -16.03 -42.02
CA GLY A 21 40.40 -15.19 -40.96
C GLY A 21 39.51 -14.00 -41.33
N GLY A 22 38.21 -14.18 -41.10
CA GLY A 22 37.43 -13.16 -40.39
C GLY A 22 36.20 -12.63 -41.10
N LEU A 23 35.17 -12.45 -40.26
CA LEU A 23 34.06 -11.49 -40.37
C LEU A 23 32.80 -11.95 -41.13
N GLY A 24 31.80 -12.30 -40.31
CA GLY A 24 30.48 -11.68 -40.41
C GLY A 24 29.49 -12.41 -41.31
N PHE A 25 28.54 -13.08 -40.67
CA PHE A 25 27.10 -13.03 -40.89
C PHE A 25 26.52 -14.27 -40.21
N GLY A 26 26.58 -14.29 -38.87
CA GLY A 26 25.72 -15.18 -38.11
C GLY A 26 24.29 -14.78 -38.42
N ALA A 27 23.55 -15.64 -39.10
CA ALA A 27 22.13 -15.47 -39.33
C ALA A 27 21.47 -15.19 -37.98
N ALA A 28 20.78 -14.05 -37.86
CA ALA A 28 19.88 -13.81 -36.75
C ALA A 28 18.84 -14.93 -36.78
N GLN A 29 19.03 -15.94 -35.94
CA GLN A 29 18.06 -17.00 -35.78
C GLN A 29 16.85 -16.34 -35.13
N ALA A 30 15.76 -16.23 -35.90
CA ALA A 30 14.49 -15.79 -35.35
C ALA A 30 14.14 -16.70 -34.18
N LEU A 31 13.92 -16.10 -33.01
CA LEU A 31 13.43 -16.83 -31.85
C LEU A 31 12.16 -17.60 -32.23
N PRO A 32 11.91 -18.78 -31.62
CA PRO A 32 10.67 -19.53 -31.87
C PRO A 32 9.47 -18.64 -31.54
N ALA A 33 8.47 -18.60 -32.43
CA ALA A 33 7.22 -17.84 -32.23
C ALA A 33 6.50 -18.16 -30.89
N ALA A 34 6.82 -19.30 -30.28
CA ALA A 34 6.34 -19.68 -28.94
C ALA A 34 6.79 -18.71 -27.82
N GLN A 35 7.90 -18.00 -27.98
CA GLN A 35 8.37 -17.01 -27.00
C GLN A 35 7.83 -15.60 -27.27
N GLN A 36 7.28 -15.35 -28.46
CA GLN A 36 6.51 -14.12 -28.76
C GLN A 36 5.07 -14.20 -28.22
N ALA A 37 4.59 -15.40 -27.87
CA ALA A 37 3.24 -15.61 -27.36
C ALA A 37 3.07 -15.36 -25.84
N GLN A 38 4.14 -15.11 -25.08
CA GLN A 38 4.07 -14.82 -23.64
C GLN A 38 3.92 -13.33 -23.30
N VAL A 39 3.89 -12.44 -24.31
CA VAL A 39 3.54 -11.01 -24.14
C VAL A 39 2.28 -10.68 -24.94
N ALA A 40 1.34 -11.64 -25.02
CA ALA A 40 -0.05 -11.21 -25.09
C ALA A 40 -0.27 -10.41 -23.80
N GLN A 41 -0.29 -9.08 -23.88
CA GLN A 41 -0.85 -8.24 -22.83
C GLN A 41 -2.12 -8.96 -22.38
N ALA A 42 -2.15 -9.43 -21.13
CA ALA A 42 -3.41 -9.85 -20.54
C ALA A 42 -4.38 -8.70 -20.81
N ALA A 43 -5.54 -9.00 -21.38
CA ALA A 43 -6.54 -7.96 -21.64
C ALA A 43 -6.72 -7.18 -20.34
N GLN A 44 -6.54 -5.85 -20.41
CA GLN A 44 -6.67 -4.98 -19.26
C GLN A 44 -8.04 -5.22 -18.60
N ALA A 45 -8.08 -5.28 -17.27
CA ALA A 45 -9.32 -5.53 -16.54
C ALA A 45 -10.36 -4.45 -16.87
N ALA A 46 -11.64 -4.81 -16.91
CA ALA A 46 -12.71 -3.85 -17.12
C ALA A 46 -12.77 -2.85 -15.95
N CYS A 47 -13.20 -1.60 -16.21
CA CYS A 47 -13.33 -0.60 -15.14
C CYS A 47 -14.03 -1.14 -13.88
N GLY A 48 -13.43 -0.91 -12.72
CA GLY A 48 -13.90 -1.39 -11.41
C GLY A 48 -13.57 -2.85 -11.07
N ASP A 49 -13.04 -3.65 -12.00
CA ASP A 49 -12.61 -5.03 -11.70
C ASP A 49 -11.22 -5.04 -11.06
N THR A 50 -11.19 -5.12 -9.72
CA THR A 50 -9.95 -5.20 -8.92
C THR A 50 -9.60 -6.61 -8.47
N SER A 51 -10.31 -7.63 -8.96
CA SER A 51 -10.16 -9.02 -8.48
C SER A 51 -8.76 -9.62 -8.73
N GLY A 52 -8.00 -9.04 -9.67
CA GLY A 52 -6.64 -9.47 -10.00
C GLY A 52 -5.52 -8.85 -9.17
N PHE A 53 -5.83 -7.93 -8.24
CA PHE A 53 -4.81 -7.24 -7.44
C PHE A 53 -4.56 -7.98 -6.12
N GLU A 54 -3.28 -8.02 -5.71
CA GLU A 54 -2.95 -8.31 -4.31
C GLU A 54 -3.54 -7.22 -3.43
N LYS A 55 -4.25 -7.63 -2.37
CA LYS A 55 -4.79 -6.71 -1.38
C LYS A 55 -3.83 -6.59 -0.21
N THR A 56 -3.56 -5.35 0.19
CA THR A 56 -2.73 -5.05 1.35
C THR A 56 -3.50 -4.10 2.27
N PRO A 57 -3.70 -4.45 3.55
CA PRO A 57 -4.30 -3.52 4.52
C PRO A 57 -3.52 -2.21 4.56
N LEU A 58 -4.23 -1.08 4.68
CA LEU A 58 -3.57 0.23 4.79
C LEU A 58 -2.55 0.26 5.95
N SER A 59 -2.86 -0.39 7.08
CA SER A 59 -1.99 -0.53 8.25
C SER A 59 -0.68 -1.29 7.99
N ALA A 60 -0.63 -2.11 6.94
CA ALA A 60 0.56 -2.88 6.56
C ALA A 60 1.49 -2.11 5.59
N LEU A 61 1.07 -0.95 5.10
CA LEU A 61 1.88 -0.06 4.26
C LEU A 61 2.79 0.83 5.13
N PRO A 62 3.80 1.53 4.55
CA PRO A 62 4.55 2.54 5.30
C PRO A 62 3.61 3.59 5.91
N ALA A 63 3.91 4.07 7.13
CA ALA A 63 3.04 4.99 7.86
C ALA A 63 2.65 6.26 7.06
N GLU A 64 3.54 6.73 6.19
CA GLU A 64 3.27 7.89 5.32
C GLU A 64 2.12 7.63 4.33
N ALA A 65 1.79 6.37 4.02
CA ALA A 65 0.64 6.01 3.19
C ALA A 65 -0.68 6.28 3.93
N SER A 66 -0.75 5.96 5.23
CA SER A 66 -1.91 6.29 6.07
C SER A 66 -2.09 7.80 6.20
N GLU A 67 -1.00 8.54 6.43
CA GLU A 67 -1.05 10.02 6.46
C GLU A 67 -1.53 10.60 5.12
N THR A 68 -1.07 10.04 4.00
CA THR A 68 -1.52 10.46 2.66
C THR A 68 -2.99 10.13 2.43
N TYR A 69 -3.44 8.96 2.88
CA TYR A 69 -4.85 8.56 2.82
C TYR A 69 -5.74 9.53 3.60
N ASP A 70 -5.36 9.90 4.83
CA ASP A 70 -6.11 10.86 5.65
C ASP A 70 -6.23 12.23 4.96
N LEU A 71 -5.14 12.69 4.32
CA LEU A 71 -5.17 13.92 3.52
C LEU A 71 -6.10 13.80 2.30
N ILE A 72 -6.18 12.64 1.66
CA ILE A 72 -7.14 12.41 0.57
C ILE A 72 -8.57 12.49 1.11
N GLN A 73 -8.85 11.88 2.27
CA GLN A 73 -10.18 11.95 2.90
C GLN A 73 -10.58 13.38 3.30
N SER A 74 -9.61 14.19 3.73
CA SER A 74 -9.85 15.58 4.14
C SER A 74 -9.75 16.61 3.01
N ASP A 75 -9.51 16.17 1.77
CA ASP A 75 -9.22 17.03 0.61
C ASP A 75 -8.05 18.01 0.85
N GLY A 76 -6.98 17.49 1.46
CA GLY A 76 -5.74 18.21 1.73
C GLY A 76 -5.74 18.97 3.06
N PRO A 77 -4.82 19.96 3.21
CA PRO A 77 -3.89 20.47 2.20
C PRO A 77 -2.79 19.47 1.83
N PHE A 78 -2.52 19.32 0.53
CA PHE A 78 -1.51 18.37 0.04
C PHE A 78 -0.08 18.95 0.09
N PRO A 79 0.95 18.14 0.41
CA PRO A 79 2.34 18.59 0.45
C PRO A 79 2.90 19.02 -0.91
N TYR A 80 2.40 18.44 -2.01
CA TYR A 80 2.81 18.78 -3.37
C TYR A 80 1.60 19.24 -4.21
N PRO A 81 1.05 20.44 -3.95
CA PRO A 81 -0.24 20.89 -4.51
C PRO A 81 -0.26 21.01 -6.05
N ASP A 82 0.90 21.15 -6.71
CA ASP A 82 1.00 21.16 -8.18
C ASP A 82 1.04 19.75 -8.82
N LYS A 83 0.93 18.69 -8.00
CA LYS A 83 1.09 17.29 -8.40
C LYS A 83 0.04 16.38 -7.77
N ASP A 84 -0.16 16.50 -6.47
CA ASP A 84 -1.12 15.70 -5.72
C ASP A 84 -2.54 16.08 -6.14
N GLY A 85 -3.36 15.06 -6.40
CA GLY A 85 -4.70 15.21 -6.97
C GLY A 85 -4.73 15.44 -8.48
N THR A 86 -3.60 15.38 -9.20
CA THR A 86 -3.63 15.43 -10.67
C THR A 86 -4.07 14.10 -11.27
N VAL A 87 -4.60 14.14 -12.49
CA VAL A 87 -5.10 12.95 -13.19
C VAL A 87 -3.96 11.97 -13.50
N PHE A 88 -4.09 10.73 -13.00
CA PHE A 88 -3.28 9.60 -13.39
C PHE A 88 -3.85 8.97 -14.67
N GLN A 89 -3.03 8.89 -15.73
CA GLN A 89 -3.51 8.50 -17.05
C GLN A 89 -3.55 6.98 -17.30
N ASN A 90 -2.97 6.18 -16.41
CA ASN A 90 -2.88 4.72 -16.55
C ASN A 90 -2.42 4.26 -17.96
N ARG A 91 -1.38 4.90 -18.51
CA ARG A 91 -0.94 4.70 -19.90
C ARG A 91 -0.38 3.30 -20.16
N GLU A 92 0.23 2.73 -19.13
CA GLU A 92 0.81 1.40 -19.11
C GLU A 92 -0.27 0.31 -18.97
N GLY A 93 -1.51 0.70 -18.65
CA GLY A 93 -2.66 -0.19 -18.55
C GLY A 93 -2.58 -1.18 -17.38
N LEU A 94 -1.94 -0.78 -16.28
CA LEU A 94 -1.76 -1.62 -15.10
C LEU A 94 -2.97 -1.62 -14.16
N LEU A 95 -3.71 -0.50 -14.10
CA LEU A 95 -4.99 -0.41 -13.41
C LEU A 95 -6.14 -0.79 -14.36
N PRO A 96 -7.36 -1.08 -13.86
CA PRO A 96 -8.53 -1.32 -14.73
C PRO A 96 -8.76 -0.21 -15.78
N ASP A 97 -9.32 -0.58 -16.93
CA ASP A 97 -9.56 0.32 -18.06
C ASP A 97 -10.82 1.17 -17.82
N CYS A 98 -10.62 2.34 -17.22
CA CYS A 98 -11.65 3.34 -16.93
C CYS A 98 -11.49 4.60 -17.80
N SER A 99 -12.52 5.46 -17.81
CA SER A 99 -12.50 6.72 -18.58
C SER A 99 -11.37 7.65 -18.13
N SER A 100 -10.90 8.50 -19.04
CA SER A 100 -9.93 9.55 -18.71
C SER A 100 -10.47 10.45 -17.58
N GLY A 101 -9.63 10.72 -16.58
CA GLY A 101 -10.02 11.46 -15.38
C GLY A 101 -10.46 10.60 -14.20
N TYR A 102 -10.72 9.30 -14.42
CA TYR A 102 -11.17 8.41 -13.33
C TYR A 102 -10.14 8.23 -12.22
N TYR A 103 -8.84 8.25 -12.56
CA TYR A 103 -7.77 8.05 -11.60
C TYR A 103 -7.04 9.35 -11.26
N HIS A 104 -6.69 9.54 -9.99
CA HIS A 104 -5.90 10.66 -9.49
C HIS A 104 -4.71 10.17 -8.66
N GLU A 105 -3.57 10.85 -8.73
CA GLU A 105 -2.35 10.47 -8.01
C GLU A 105 -1.99 11.39 -6.85
N TYR A 106 -1.44 10.81 -5.79
CA TYR A 106 -1.01 11.49 -4.57
C TYR A 106 0.36 10.97 -4.14
N THR A 107 1.22 11.89 -3.71
CA THR A 107 2.56 11.57 -3.23
C THR A 107 2.49 10.93 -1.85
N VAL A 108 3.13 9.78 -1.68
CA VAL A 108 3.46 9.22 -0.36
C VAL A 108 4.89 9.61 -0.04
N PRO A 109 5.15 10.46 0.97
CA PRO A 109 6.50 10.87 1.32
C PRO A 109 7.43 9.68 1.61
N THR A 110 8.69 9.83 1.23
CA THR A 110 9.75 8.88 1.61
C THR A 110 10.66 9.56 2.63
N PRO A 111 10.73 9.08 3.88
CA PRO A 111 11.55 9.70 4.91
C PRO A 111 13.00 9.92 4.48
N GLY A 112 13.49 11.14 4.70
CA GLY A 112 14.86 11.53 4.34
C GLY A 112 15.11 11.74 2.85
N SER A 113 14.11 11.55 1.97
CA SER A 113 14.25 11.91 0.57
C SER A 113 14.24 13.43 0.39
N PRO A 114 15.11 14.01 -0.45
CA PRO A 114 15.07 15.43 -0.79
C PRO A 114 14.02 15.75 -1.86
N ASP A 115 13.36 14.75 -2.44
CA ASP A 115 12.35 14.88 -3.48
C ASP A 115 11.07 14.09 -3.14
N ARG A 116 10.11 14.06 -4.06
CA ARG A 116 8.82 13.35 -3.91
C ARG A 116 8.96 11.83 -3.74
N GLY A 117 10.13 11.25 -4.00
CA GLY A 117 10.35 9.81 -4.02
C GLY A 117 9.51 9.09 -5.08
N ALA A 118 9.48 7.77 -4.99
CA ALA A 118 8.80 6.88 -5.93
C ALA A 118 7.39 6.45 -5.49
N ARG A 119 7.05 6.63 -4.21
CA ARG A 119 5.83 6.06 -3.60
C ARG A 119 4.60 6.91 -3.88
N ARG A 120 3.47 6.30 -4.22
CA ARG A 120 2.22 7.01 -4.52
C ARG A 120 1.01 6.22 -4.05
N ILE A 121 -0.07 6.93 -3.76
CA ILE A 121 -1.44 6.40 -3.78
C ILE A 121 -2.10 6.89 -5.06
N VAL A 122 -2.81 6.01 -5.76
CA VAL A 122 -3.69 6.35 -6.87
C VAL A 122 -5.13 6.02 -6.46
N THR A 123 -6.02 7.01 -6.52
CA THR A 123 -7.45 6.84 -6.22
C THR A 123 -8.23 6.60 -7.50
N GLY A 124 -9.31 5.81 -7.44
CA GLY A 124 -10.34 5.69 -8.46
C GLY A 124 -11.67 6.30 -7.99
N GLU A 125 -12.48 6.83 -8.91
CA GLU A 125 -13.81 7.39 -8.58
C GLU A 125 -14.78 6.36 -7.98
N GLY A 126 -14.54 5.07 -8.20
CA GLY A 126 -15.31 3.96 -7.62
C GLY A 126 -14.98 3.67 -6.15
N GLY A 127 -14.07 4.45 -5.54
CA GLY A 127 -13.63 4.29 -4.16
C GLY A 127 -12.44 3.35 -4.00
N GLU A 128 -11.78 2.97 -5.08
CA GLU A 128 -10.58 2.14 -5.03
C GLU A 128 -9.34 2.97 -4.71
N TYR A 129 -8.44 2.39 -3.94
CA TYR A 129 -7.14 2.98 -3.63
C TYR A 129 -6.05 1.99 -4.02
N PHE A 130 -5.06 2.43 -4.79
CA PHE A 130 -3.93 1.62 -5.19
C PHE A 130 -2.64 2.22 -4.66
N TYR A 131 -1.77 1.39 -4.10
CA TYR A 131 -0.45 1.81 -3.66
C TYR A 131 0.62 1.32 -4.64
N THR A 132 1.56 2.20 -4.96
CA THR A 132 2.80 1.84 -5.67
C THR A 132 4.00 2.32 -4.86
N ALA A 133 4.97 1.44 -4.67
CA ALA A 133 6.24 1.75 -4.02
C ALA A 133 7.33 2.18 -5.02
N ASP A 134 7.09 1.97 -6.31
CA ASP A 134 8.10 1.88 -7.36
C ASP A 134 7.80 2.76 -8.57
N HIS A 135 7.07 3.86 -8.34
CA HIS A 135 6.74 4.86 -9.35
C HIS A 135 5.96 4.26 -10.52
N TYR A 136 4.83 3.61 -10.19
CA TYR A 136 3.84 3.05 -11.09
C TYR A 136 4.31 1.81 -11.88
N ALA A 137 5.40 1.16 -11.47
CA ALA A 137 5.84 -0.08 -12.11
C ALA A 137 5.04 -1.30 -11.62
N SER A 138 4.52 -1.26 -10.39
CA SER A 138 3.58 -2.22 -9.83
C SER A 138 2.60 -1.58 -8.85
N PHE A 139 1.48 -2.26 -8.61
CA PHE A 139 0.42 -1.80 -7.71
C PHE A 139 -0.10 -2.95 -6.83
N VAL A 140 -0.44 -2.60 -5.59
CA VAL A 140 -1.34 -3.38 -4.74
C VAL A 140 -2.64 -2.61 -4.56
N LEU A 141 -3.76 -3.30 -4.38
CA LEU A 141 -5.00 -2.68 -3.94
C LEU A 141 -4.88 -2.44 -2.43
N ILE A 142 -5.05 -1.19 -2.02
CA ILE A 142 -5.14 -0.84 -0.61
C ILE A 142 -6.50 -1.30 -0.13
N ASP A 143 -6.48 -2.22 0.81
CA ASP A 143 -7.66 -2.60 1.54
C ASP A 143 -7.81 -1.59 2.69
N VAL A 144 -8.58 -0.53 2.43
CA VAL A 144 -8.93 0.50 3.43
C VAL A 144 -9.97 -0.02 4.42
N ASP A 145 -10.71 -1.05 4.00
CA ASP A 145 -11.48 -1.96 4.85
C ASP A 145 -10.64 -3.18 5.27
N GLY A 146 -9.32 -3.14 5.04
CA GLY A 146 -8.39 -4.26 5.18
C GLY A 146 -7.98 -4.57 6.59
N GLU A 147 -8.52 -3.81 7.52
CA GLU A 147 -9.20 -4.42 8.63
C GLU A 147 -10.60 -3.82 8.68
N GLN A 148 -11.64 -4.60 8.35
CA GLN A 148 -12.80 -4.67 9.22
C GLN A 148 -12.19 -5.23 10.49
N GLY A 149 -11.51 -4.35 11.24
CA GLY A 149 -10.99 -4.63 12.55
C GLY A 149 -12.17 -5.22 13.26
N THR A 150 -12.03 -6.49 13.57
CA THR A 150 -12.93 -7.32 14.37
C THR A 150 -14.09 -6.51 14.93
N ALA A 151 -15.29 -6.70 14.38
CA ALA A 151 -16.44 -5.78 14.46
C ALA A 151 -16.43 -4.92 15.74
N CYS A 152 -16.48 -3.59 15.61
CA CYS A 152 -16.36 -2.62 16.72
C CYS A 152 -16.74 -3.21 18.10
N GLY A 153 -15.75 -3.26 19.00
CA GLY A 153 -15.86 -3.86 20.33
C GLY A 153 -15.52 -5.35 20.43
N ASP A 154 -15.28 -6.04 19.32
CA ASP A 154 -14.84 -7.43 19.35
C ASP A 154 -13.31 -7.50 19.57
N LEU A 155 -12.92 -7.92 20.77
CA LEU A 155 -11.52 -8.02 21.19
C LEU A 155 -10.93 -9.42 20.98
N SER A 156 -11.58 -10.27 20.20
CA SER A 156 -11.22 -11.70 20.07
C SER A 156 -9.84 -11.95 19.45
N GLU A 157 -9.24 -10.95 18.81
CA GLU A 157 -7.88 -11.02 18.26
C GLU A 157 -6.79 -10.62 19.27
N LEU A 158 -7.15 -10.05 20.43
CA LEU A 158 -6.19 -9.75 21.48
C LEU A 158 -5.86 -10.98 22.33
N ASP A 159 -4.62 -11.05 22.80
CA ASP A 159 -4.28 -11.96 23.90
C ASP A 159 -5.14 -11.67 25.12
N THR A 160 -5.58 -12.71 25.82
CA THR A 160 -6.50 -12.57 26.96
C THR A 160 -5.78 -12.59 28.29
N VAL A 161 -6.25 -11.77 29.24
CA VAL A 161 -5.88 -11.83 30.66
C VAL A 161 -7.13 -12.10 31.50
N ALA A 162 -7.06 -13.08 32.40
CA ALA A 162 -8.15 -13.32 33.34
C ALA A 162 -8.33 -12.12 34.27
N TYR A 163 -9.58 -11.72 34.54
CA TYR A 163 -9.87 -10.66 35.50
C TYR A 163 -9.22 -10.97 36.86
N SER A 164 -9.27 -12.24 37.30
CA SER A 164 -8.64 -12.69 38.54
C SER A 164 -7.11 -12.51 38.59
N ALA A 165 -6.44 -12.43 37.43
CA ALA A 165 -4.99 -12.21 37.33
C ALA A 165 -4.58 -10.74 37.38
N LEU A 166 -5.54 -9.81 37.25
CA LEU A 166 -5.29 -8.38 37.33
C LEU A 166 -4.91 -7.93 38.76
N SER A 167 -4.14 -6.84 38.84
CA SER A 167 -3.84 -6.19 40.11
C SER A 167 -5.13 -5.73 40.81
N SER A 168 -5.11 -5.59 42.14
CA SER A 168 -6.30 -5.13 42.87
C SER A 168 -6.76 -3.73 42.45
N ALA A 169 -5.82 -2.87 42.04
CA ALA A 169 -6.12 -1.55 41.52
C ALA A 169 -6.78 -1.62 40.13
N ALA A 170 -6.21 -2.42 39.23
CA ALA A 170 -6.78 -2.62 37.89
C ALA A 170 -8.20 -3.21 37.97
N ARG A 171 -8.42 -4.21 38.84
CA ARG A 171 -9.76 -4.78 39.05
C ARG A 171 -10.78 -3.75 39.54
N ALA A 172 -10.40 -2.90 40.51
CA ALA A 172 -11.29 -1.84 40.98
C ALA A 172 -11.69 -0.87 39.85
N VAL A 173 -10.74 -0.50 38.99
CA VAL A 173 -11.03 0.36 37.83
C VAL A 173 -11.89 -0.33 36.78
N VAL A 174 -11.69 -1.63 36.53
CA VAL A 174 -12.57 -2.42 35.65
C VAL A 174 -14.00 -2.45 36.22
N ASP A 175 -14.16 -2.68 37.51
CA ASP A 175 -15.48 -2.70 38.16
C ASP A 175 -16.16 -1.32 38.08
N ASP A 176 -15.44 -0.24 38.38
CA ASP A 176 -15.95 1.12 38.28
C ASP A 176 -16.39 1.46 36.84
N ALA A 177 -15.57 1.10 35.83
CA ALA A 177 -15.90 1.32 34.42
C ALA A 177 -17.17 0.56 34.00
N ARG A 178 -17.32 -0.70 34.45
CA ARG A 178 -18.51 -1.51 34.20
C ARG A 178 -19.76 -1.00 34.90
N ASP A 179 -19.59 -0.34 36.04
CA ASP A 179 -20.65 0.35 36.77
C ASP A 179 -20.96 1.75 36.19
N GLY A 180 -20.32 2.12 35.07
CA GLY A 180 -20.61 3.33 34.31
C GLY A 180 -19.82 4.56 34.74
N ALA A 181 -18.70 4.39 35.46
CA ALA A 181 -17.77 5.49 35.68
C ALA A 181 -17.32 6.07 34.33
N THR A 182 -17.21 7.39 34.25
CA THR A 182 -16.83 8.08 33.01
C THR A 182 -15.31 8.18 32.93
N GLY A 183 -14.74 7.71 31.81
CA GLY A 183 -13.33 7.88 31.47
C GLY A 183 -13.09 9.12 30.61
N ILE A 184 -11.90 9.21 30.03
CA ILE A 184 -11.60 10.14 28.94
C ILE A 184 -11.67 9.39 27.61
N THR A 185 -12.02 10.06 26.51
CA THR A 185 -12.03 9.41 25.20
C THR A 185 -10.66 8.82 24.86
N TYR A 186 -10.65 7.55 24.47
CA TYR A 186 -9.48 6.88 23.92
C TYR A 186 -9.49 7.01 22.39
N GLU A 187 -8.46 7.64 21.84
CA GLU A 187 -8.38 8.00 20.42
C GLU A 187 -7.79 6.89 19.52
N ASN A 188 -7.65 5.66 20.04
CA ASN A 188 -7.12 4.47 19.33
C ASN A 188 -6.00 4.74 18.31
N ARG A 189 -5.02 5.58 18.69
CA ARG A 189 -3.95 6.03 17.77
C ARG A 189 -2.97 4.93 17.45
N GLU A 190 -2.87 3.95 18.33
CA GLU A 190 -2.07 2.75 18.14
C GLU A 190 -2.68 1.82 17.08
N GLY A 191 -3.98 1.94 16.79
CA GLY A 191 -4.68 1.09 15.84
C GLY A 191 -4.76 -0.37 16.26
N VAL A 192 -4.64 -0.67 17.57
CA VAL A 192 -4.64 -2.05 18.10
C VAL A 192 -6.05 -2.52 18.45
N LEU A 193 -6.90 -1.63 18.96
CA LEU A 193 -8.31 -1.96 19.17
C LEU A 193 -9.07 -1.85 17.85
N PRO A 194 -10.20 -2.56 17.69
CA PRO A 194 -11.07 -2.37 16.53
C PRO A 194 -11.46 -0.92 16.28
N ALA A 195 -11.67 -0.56 15.02
CA ALA A 195 -12.17 0.77 14.67
C ALA A 195 -13.65 0.91 15.08
N CYS A 196 -13.95 2.01 15.78
CA CYS A 196 -15.28 2.33 16.30
C CYS A 196 -15.60 3.82 16.10
N GLU A 197 -16.85 4.22 16.36
CA GLU A 197 -17.23 5.64 16.38
C GLU A 197 -16.42 6.39 17.45
N SER A 198 -16.12 7.67 17.20
CA SER A 198 -15.42 8.51 18.17
C SER A 198 -16.18 8.55 19.50
N GLY A 199 -15.47 8.35 20.60
CA GLY A 199 -16.06 8.29 21.95
C GLY A 199 -16.47 6.90 22.41
N TYR A 200 -16.45 5.89 21.53
CA TYR A 200 -16.84 4.52 21.87
C TYR A 200 -15.94 3.88 22.94
N TYR A 201 -14.62 4.11 22.85
CA TYR A 201 -13.67 3.65 23.86
C TYR A 201 -13.36 4.76 24.87
N GLN A 202 -13.46 4.43 26.14
CA GLN A 202 -13.09 5.29 27.25
C GLN A 202 -11.88 4.73 28.00
N LEU A 203 -10.91 5.59 28.25
CA LEU A 203 -9.71 5.30 29.00
C LEU A 203 -9.89 5.66 30.48
N HIS A 204 -9.51 4.71 31.33
CA HIS A 204 -9.48 4.83 32.77
C HIS A 204 -8.06 4.58 33.26
N GLN A 205 -7.53 5.56 34.00
CA GLN A 205 -6.20 5.44 34.56
C GLN A 205 -6.22 4.48 35.76
N VAL A 206 -5.34 3.47 35.75
CA VAL A 206 -5.11 2.61 36.92
C VAL A 206 -3.92 3.14 37.72
N GLY A 207 -2.81 3.38 37.04
CA GLY A 207 -1.58 3.90 37.62
C GLY A 207 -0.78 4.73 36.63
N GLU A 208 0.54 4.82 36.85
CA GLU A 208 1.44 5.57 35.95
C GLU A 208 1.68 4.84 34.61
N GLN A 209 1.60 3.51 34.62
CA GLN A 209 1.88 2.67 33.45
C GLN A 209 0.64 1.95 32.95
N ASP A 210 -0.16 1.43 33.87
CA ASP A 210 -1.31 0.62 33.56
C ASP A 210 -2.61 1.43 33.44
N ARG A 211 -3.48 0.95 32.56
CA ARG A 211 -4.76 1.57 32.27
C ARG A 211 -5.75 0.55 31.75
N VAL A 212 -7.02 0.86 31.95
CA VAL A 212 -8.17 0.11 31.44
C VAL A 212 -8.79 0.92 30.32
N ILE A 213 -9.19 0.26 29.24
CA ILE A 213 -9.95 0.86 28.15
C ILE A 213 -11.26 0.08 28.08
N ALA A 214 -12.37 0.76 28.33
CA ALA A 214 -13.71 0.18 28.29
C ALA A 214 -14.41 0.66 27.02
N GLY A 215 -15.05 -0.25 26.29
CA GLY A 215 -15.92 0.12 25.18
C GLY A 215 -17.39 0.13 25.56
N ASP A 216 -18.21 0.85 24.81
CA ASP A 216 -19.66 0.96 25.05
C ASP A 216 -20.39 -0.40 24.92
N GLY A 217 -19.78 -1.39 24.25
CA GLY A 217 -20.29 -2.76 24.18
C GLY A 217 -20.10 -3.57 25.47
N GLY A 218 -19.34 -3.04 26.44
CA GLY A 218 -19.04 -3.67 27.72
C GLY A 218 -17.78 -4.54 27.73
N GLU A 219 -17.09 -4.66 26.60
CA GLU A 219 -15.76 -5.24 26.51
C GLU A 219 -14.73 -4.35 27.23
N ILE A 220 -13.68 -5.01 27.73
CA ILE A 220 -12.64 -4.36 28.52
C ILE A 220 -11.28 -4.80 27.97
N ALA A 221 -10.47 -3.82 27.56
CA ALA A 221 -9.06 -4.00 27.27
C ALA A 221 -8.19 -3.46 28.42
N TYR A 222 -7.04 -4.09 28.63
CA TYR A 222 -6.05 -3.71 29.64
C TYR A 222 -4.67 -3.53 29.01
N THR A 223 -4.03 -2.40 29.31
CA THR A 223 -2.65 -2.11 28.87
C THR A 223 -1.79 -1.98 30.13
N PRO A 224 -0.96 -2.98 30.48
CA PRO A 224 -0.12 -2.95 31.68
C PRO A 224 1.11 -2.03 31.57
N ASP A 225 1.50 -1.66 30.36
CA ASP A 225 2.85 -1.19 30.03
C ASP A 225 2.82 0.03 29.09
N HIS A 226 1.87 0.92 29.36
CA HIS A 226 1.73 2.20 28.71
C HIS A 226 1.46 2.13 27.18
N TYR A 227 0.38 1.44 26.77
CA TYR A 227 -0.04 1.21 25.37
C TYR A 227 0.91 0.34 24.53
N ARG A 228 1.86 -0.38 25.15
CA ARG A 228 2.74 -1.26 24.40
C ARG A 228 2.12 -2.64 24.17
N THR A 229 1.31 -3.09 25.12
CA THR A 229 0.57 -4.34 25.08
C THR A 229 -0.91 -4.05 25.33
N PHE A 230 -1.79 -4.72 24.58
CA PHE A 230 -3.24 -4.68 24.79
C PHE A 230 -3.74 -6.09 25.01
N LEU A 231 -4.46 -6.30 26.10
CA LEU A 231 -5.02 -7.60 26.48
C LEU A 231 -6.53 -7.48 26.63
N ALA A 232 -7.30 -8.40 26.05
CA ALA A 232 -8.71 -8.53 26.37
C ALA A 232 -8.88 -9.08 27.80
N VAL A 233 -9.69 -8.43 28.63
CA VAL A 233 -9.97 -8.91 29.98
C VAL A 233 -11.10 -9.94 29.93
N ASP A 234 -10.79 -11.19 30.25
CA ASP A 234 -11.80 -12.22 30.45
C ASP A 234 -12.44 -12.04 31.83
N LEU A 235 -13.65 -11.46 31.83
CA LEU A 235 -14.44 -11.18 33.02
C LEU A 235 -15.05 -12.45 33.66
N ALA A 236 -15.06 -13.57 32.94
CA ALA A 236 -15.61 -14.83 33.45
C ALA A 236 -14.58 -15.70 34.18
N ALA A 237 -13.28 -15.33 34.12
CA ALA A 237 -12.14 -16.11 34.63
C ALA A 237 -11.38 -15.47 35.81
#